data_AF-A0A6L8NHF3-F1
#
_entry.id   AF-A0A6L8NHF3-F1
#
_cell.length_a   1.000
_cell.length_b   1.000
_cell.length_c   1.000
_cell.angle_alpha   90.00
_cell.angle_beta   90.00
_cell.angle_gamma   90.00
#
_symmetry.space_group_name_H-M   'P 1'
#
loop_
_entity.id
_entity.type
_entity.pdbx_description
1 polymer ?
#
loop_
_entity_poly.entity_id
_entity_poly.type
_entity_poly.pdbx_seq_one_letter_code
_entity_poly.pdbx_strand_id
1 'polypeptide(L)'
;MSRTSPTALTGGKGCARHRGGIISGYVFRLLREQLGHTQESLATCLGLSSDTIAGWEAGRRPLTAVPVAHMVEYRYRFLQLGTVPALLSVLERALEADVLLCRLLEPDPSPPNHPLGSWVLQRDLVEVLSWPLSKTPPTPLRGLPPSPRPRRGPVPQAPELAREDQLRFFAVMRRTAEEANGRENFLLRRQALYLSGYDNTADTADWLVAQQRTARGKDWLTQWLGARSLAAVAARQGDRDRMEHFVAITLVDDDAGEAANLNYWANWVGETDRELSDDFIASGMGIWPGNRLMQHLVQGLDPVHGFFELNVHTLWALLTARKDLLIRGVPSVDVLRERIPVLLDYPGLSARARRELEDLRYAIRLAEA
;
A
#
# COMPACT_ATOMS: atom_id res chain seq x y z
N MET A 1 -52.10 -30.70 34.11
CA MET A 1 -52.08 -29.96 32.83
C MET A 1 -50.98 -28.91 32.92
N SER A 2 -49.77 -29.23 32.45
CA SER A 2 -48.62 -28.32 32.49
C SER A 2 -48.34 -27.83 31.07
N ARG A 3 -48.38 -26.51 30.87
CA ARG A 3 -48.09 -25.86 29.59
C ARG A 3 -46.58 -25.64 29.46
N THR A 4 -45.98 -26.30 28.48
CA THR A 4 -44.61 -26.10 28.01
C THR A 4 -44.52 -24.80 27.21
N SER A 5 -43.55 -23.95 27.55
CA SER A 5 -43.17 -22.76 26.77
C SER A 5 -42.40 -23.16 25.51
N PRO A 6 -42.55 -22.45 24.36
CA PRO A 6 -41.80 -22.77 23.16
C PRO A 6 -40.37 -22.24 23.25
N THR A 7 -39.40 -23.14 23.13
CA THR A 7 -37.97 -22.83 23.00
C THR A 7 -37.71 -22.22 21.62
N ALA A 8 -37.09 -21.03 21.57
CA ALA A 8 -36.68 -20.40 20.32
C ALA A 8 -35.58 -21.22 19.63
N LEU A 9 -35.81 -21.59 18.36
CA LEU A 9 -34.94 -22.45 17.51
C LEU A 9 -33.75 -21.74 16.87
N THR A 10 -33.25 -20.63 17.44
CA THR A 10 -32.03 -19.97 16.97
C THR A 10 -31.05 -19.78 18.12
N GLY A 11 -30.34 -20.86 18.47
CA GLY A 11 -29.16 -20.83 19.33
C GLY A 11 -27.95 -20.20 18.65
N GLY A 12 -28.14 -19.10 17.92
CA GLY A 12 -27.06 -18.31 17.38
C GLY A 12 -26.50 -17.42 18.49
N LYS A 13 -25.55 -17.93 19.28
CA LYS A 13 -24.62 -17.05 20.00
C LYS A 13 -23.97 -16.15 18.95
N GLY A 14 -24.39 -14.88 18.89
CA GLY A 14 -23.80 -13.89 18.00
C GLY A 14 -22.33 -13.72 18.39
N CYS A 15 -21.45 -14.48 17.75
CA CYS A 15 -20.05 -14.11 17.67
C CYS A 15 -20.06 -12.73 17.02
N ALA A 16 -19.52 -11.71 17.71
CA ALA A 16 -19.51 -10.35 17.22
C ALA A 16 -18.95 -10.34 15.80
N ARG A 17 -19.82 -10.14 14.79
CA ARG A 17 -19.39 -10.07 13.40
C ARG A 17 -18.34 -8.97 13.30
N HIS A 18 -17.16 -9.31 12.79
CA HIS A 18 -16.11 -8.34 12.49
C HIS A 18 -16.72 -7.19 11.67
N ARG A 19 -16.40 -5.94 12.04
CA ARG A 19 -16.92 -4.77 11.32
C ARG A 19 -16.21 -4.69 9.97
N GLY A 20 -16.92 -5.04 8.90
CA GLY A 20 -16.33 -5.16 7.56
C GLY A 20 -16.26 -3.88 6.73
N GLY A 21 -16.29 -2.71 7.38
CA GLY A 21 -16.39 -1.40 6.71
C GLY A 21 -15.55 -0.31 7.41
N ILE A 22 -14.47 -0.70 8.08
CA ILE A 22 -13.69 0.20 8.94
C ILE A 22 -12.95 1.24 8.10
N ILE A 23 -12.33 0.80 6.99
CA ILE A 23 -11.47 1.67 6.18
C ILE A 23 -12.33 2.56 5.28
N SER A 24 -13.26 1.96 4.54
CA SER A 24 -14.17 2.70 3.66
C SER A 24 -15.09 3.65 4.45
N GLY A 25 -15.57 3.23 5.62
CA GLY A 25 -16.32 4.09 6.52
C GLY A 25 -15.53 5.31 6.99
N TYR A 26 -14.25 5.11 7.33
CA TYR A 26 -13.36 6.22 7.69
C TYR A 26 -13.12 7.19 6.53
N VAL A 27 -12.87 6.67 5.33
CA VAL A 27 -12.67 7.52 4.14
C VAL A 27 -13.94 8.27 3.76
N PHE A 28 -15.11 7.63 3.87
CA PHE A 28 -16.41 8.28 3.67
C PHE A 28 -16.62 9.43 4.66
N ARG A 29 -16.22 9.23 5.92
CA ARG A 29 -16.23 10.28 6.95
C ARG A 29 -15.33 11.45 6.55
N LEU A 30 -14.09 11.18 6.10
CA LEU A 30 -13.19 12.23 5.61
C LEU A 30 -13.78 12.99 4.43
N LEU A 31 -14.40 12.29 3.48
CA LEU A 31 -15.07 12.89 2.34
C LEU A 31 -16.17 13.86 2.80
N ARG A 32 -17.05 13.41 3.71
CA ARG A 32 -18.09 14.27 4.30
C ARG A 32 -17.48 15.51 4.97
N GLU A 33 -16.43 15.31 5.76
CA GLU A 33 -15.78 16.40 6.50
C GLU A 33 -15.10 17.40 5.58
N GLN A 34 -14.51 16.96 4.47
CA GLN A 34 -13.89 17.84 3.47
C GLN A 34 -14.94 18.67 2.72
N LEU A 35 -16.13 18.11 2.47
CA LEU A 35 -17.27 18.85 1.93
C LEU A 35 -17.94 19.77 2.96
N GLY A 36 -17.50 19.78 4.22
CA GLY A 36 -18.09 20.61 5.28
C GLY A 36 -19.50 20.19 5.72
N HIS A 37 -19.93 18.96 5.42
CA HIS A 37 -21.26 18.48 5.79
C HIS A 37 -21.29 17.83 7.18
N THR A 38 -22.42 18.00 7.87
CA THR A 38 -22.81 17.14 8.99
C THR A 38 -23.42 15.82 8.47
N GLN A 39 -23.54 14.81 9.34
CA GLN A 39 -24.19 13.54 8.94
C GLN A 39 -25.63 13.78 8.47
N GLU A 40 -26.37 14.67 9.14
CA GLU A 40 -27.73 15.05 8.77
C GLU A 40 -27.79 15.77 7.42
N SER A 41 -26.97 16.81 7.24
CA SER A 41 -26.97 17.56 5.97
C SER A 41 -26.53 16.69 4.79
N LEU A 42 -25.55 15.79 4.98
CA LEU A 42 -25.15 14.87 3.91
C LEU A 42 -26.26 13.86 3.61
N ALA A 43 -26.93 13.35 4.65
CA ALA A 43 -28.06 12.44 4.49
C ALA A 43 -29.17 13.10 3.65
N THR A 44 -29.49 14.37 3.91
CA THR A 44 -30.43 15.15 3.08
C THR A 44 -29.97 15.24 1.62
N CYS A 45 -28.71 15.58 1.36
CA CYS A 45 -28.17 15.65 -0.01
C CYS A 45 -28.20 14.30 -0.75
N LEU A 46 -28.02 13.20 -0.02
CA LEU A 46 -28.05 11.85 -0.59
C LEU A 46 -29.43 11.21 -0.61
N GLY A 47 -30.45 11.82 0.00
CA GLY A 47 -31.79 11.23 0.14
C GLY A 47 -31.81 10.01 1.07
N LEU A 48 -30.98 10.03 2.11
CA LEU A 48 -30.78 8.94 3.08
C LEU A 48 -31.16 9.38 4.50
N SER A 49 -31.20 8.43 5.43
CA SER A 49 -31.29 8.74 6.85
C SER A 49 -29.91 9.08 7.45
N SER A 50 -29.87 9.93 8.47
CA SER A 50 -28.65 10.22 9.22
C SER A 50 -28.06 8.96 9.89
N ASP A 51 -28.92 8.02 10.31
CA ASP A 51 -28.52 6.72 10.84
C ASP A 51 -27.80 5.85 9.79
N THR A 52 -28.21 5.92 8.51
CA THR A 52 -27.49 5.26 7.41
C THR A 52 -26.07 5.80 7.29
N ILE A 53 -25.91 7.13 7.27
CA ILE A 53 -24.60 7.79 7.22
C ILE A 53 -23.74 7.41 8.43
N ALA A 54 -24.30 7.50 9.64
CA ALA A 54 -23.60 7.12 10.86
C ALA A 54 -23.23 5.63 10.89
N GLY A 55 -24.06 4.77 10.32
CA GLY A 55 -23.81 3.34 10.18
C GLY A 55 -22.65 3.04 9.22
N TRP A 56 -22.57 3.75 8.10
CA TRP A 56 -21.46 3.66 7.14
C TRP A 56 -20.15 4.16 7.74
N GLU A 57 -20.14 5.35 8.34
CA GLU A 57 -18.93 5.95 8.91
C GLU A 57 -18.35 5.15 10.08
N ALA A 58 -19.20 4.46 10.83
CA ALA A 58 -18.77 3.60 11.93
C ALA A 58 -18.39 2.18 11.50
N GLY A 59 -18.54 1.84 10.22
CA GLY A 59 -18.35 0.49 9.69
C GLY A 59 -19.36 -0.55 10.21
N ARG A 60 -20.46 -0.11 10.86
CA ARG A 60 -21.54 -1.00 11.33
C ARG A 60 -22.42 -1.47 10.17
N ARG A 61 -22.55 -0.65 9.14
CA ARG A 61 -23.17 -0.97 7.86
C ARG A 61 -22.06 -0.81 6.81
N PRO A 62 -21.40 -1.87 6.35
CA PRO A 62 -20.26 -1.72 5.47
C PRO A 62 -20.71 -1.16 4.11
N LEU A 63 -19.95 -0.22 3.55
CA LEU A 63 -20.23 0.34 2.23
C LEU A 63 -20.14 -0.73 1.12
N THR A 64 -19.40 -1.80 1.34
CA THR A 64 -19.32 -2.97 0.45
C THR A 64 -20.65 -3.74 0.33
N ALA A 65 -21.61 -3.50 1.23
CA ALA A 65 -22.97 -4.05 1.14
C ALA A 65 -23.95 -3.14 0.38
N VAL A 66 -23.53 -1.93 -0.02
CA VAL A 66 -24.35 -1.02 -0.81
C VAL A 66 -24.39 -1.48 -2.27
N PRO A 67 -25.56 -1.53 -2.93
CA PRO A 67 -25.62 -1.88 -4.35
C PRO A 67 -24.73 -0.99 -5.21
N VAL A 68 -24.02 -1.59 -6.17
CA VAL A 68 -23.07 -0.89 -7.04
C VAL A 68 -23.70 0.30 -7.76
N ALA A 69 -24.96 0.16 -8.21
CA ALA A 69 -25.70 1.26 -8.84
C ALA A 69 -25.80 2.51 -7.95
N HIS A 70 -26.06 2.33 -6.65
CA HIS A 70 -26.08 3.44 -5.70
C HIS A 70 -24.69 4.00 -5.43
N MET A 71 -23.65 3.16 -5.38
CA MET A 71 -22.27 3.65 -5.22
C MET A 71 -21.83 4.53 -6.40
N VAL A 72 -22.21 4.17 -7.62
CA VAL A 72 -21.97 4.97 -8.83
C VAL A 72 -22.73 6.30 -8.75
N GLU A 73 -23.99 6.26 -8.33
CA GLU A 73 -24.80 7.47 -8.14
C GLU A 73 -24.18 8.41 -7.08
N TYR A 74 -23.76 7.88 -5.94
CA TYR A 74 -23.11 8.66 -4.88
C TYR A 74 -21.79 9.26 -5.36
N ARG A 75 -20.98 8.54 -6.14
CA ARG A 75 -19.76 9.07 -6.75
C ARG A 75 -20.05 10.32 -7.58
N TYR A 76 -21.06 10.28 -8.46
CA TYR A 76 -21.44 11.45 -9.26
C TYR A 76 -21.93 12.61 -8.40
N ARG A 77 -22.76 12.33 -7.38
CA ARG A 77 -23.22 13.36 -6.44
C ARG A 77 -22.06 14.00 -5.68
N PHE A 78 -21.06 13.23 -5.24
CA PHE A 78 -19.89 13.78 -4.56
C PHE A 78 -19.02 14.65 -5.48
N LEU A 79 -18.89 14.28 -6.75
CA LEU A 79 -18.23 15.12 -7.76
C LEU A 79 -18.99 16.45 -7.96
N GLN A 80 -20.32 16.40 -8.04
CA GLN A 80 -21.16 17.60 -8.15
C GLN A 80 -21.07 18.50 -6.91
N LEU A 81 -20.90 17.92 -5.72
CA LEU A 81 -20.67 18.64 -4.47
C LEU A 81 -19.24 19.22 -4.36
N GLY A 82 -18.37 18.97 -5.32
CA GLY A 82 -17.01 19.53 -5.36
C GLY A 82 -15.98 18.79 -4.51
N THR A 83 -16.15 17.47 -4.31
CA THR A 83 -15.13 16.68 -3.60
C THR A 83 -13.81 16.64 -4.36
N VAL A 84 -12.70 16.47 -3.64
CA VAL A 84 -11.38 16.27 -4.23
C VAL A 84 -11.32 14.88 -4.87
N PRO A 85 -10.96 14.73 -6.17
CA PRO A 85 -10.92 13.43 -6.85
C PRO A 85 -10.09 12.37 -6.13
N ALA A 86 -8.99 12.76 -5.46
CA ALA A 86 -8.14 11.88 -4.67
C ALA A 86 -8.90 11.12 -3.57
N LEU A 87 -9.88 11.75 -2.90
CA LEU A 87 -10.69 11.10 -1.87
C LEU A 87 -11.59 10.01 -2.46
N LEU A 88 -12.12 10.22 -3.66
CA LEU A 88 -12.94 9.21 -4.34
C LEU A 88 -12.10 8.02 -4.78
N SER A 89 -10.90 8.26 -5.33
CA SER A 89 -9.97 7.18 -5.65
C SER A 89 -9.55 6.39 -4.41
N VAL A 90 -9.31 7.05 -3.29
CA VAL A 90 -9.01 6.35 -2.03
C VAL A 90 -10.22 5.61 -1.48
N LEU A 91 -11.45 6.13 -1.67
CA LEU A 91 -12.67 5.41 -1.27
C LEU A 91 -12.82 4.09 -2.03
N GLU A 92 -12.53 4.07 -3.33
CA GLU A 92 -12.55 2.84 -4.14
C GLU A 92 -11.53 1.81 -3.63
N ARG A 93 -10.30 2.25 -3.33
CA ARG A 93 -9.28 1.40 -2.70
C ARG A 93 -9.67 0.95 -1.30
N ALA A 94 -10.38 1.78 -0.54
CA ALA A 94 -10.83 1.45 0.81
C ALA A 94 -11.92 0.38 0.82
N LEU A 95 -12.81 0.38 -0.19
CA LEU A 95 -13.78 -0.70 -0.37
C LEU A 95 -13.08 -2.03 -0.66
N GLU A 96 -12.08 -2.03 -1.57
CA GLU A 96 -11.28 -3.21 -1.87
C GLU A 96 -10.49 -3.70 -0.65
N ALA A 97 -9.88 -2.77 0.10
CA ALA A 97 -9.16 -3.08 1.33
C ALA A 97 -10.08 -3.67 2.42
N ASP A 98 -11.31 -3.17 2.58
CA ASP A 98 -12.27 -3.74 3.52
C ASP A 98 -12.68 -5.17 3.12
N VAL A 99 -12.89 -5.45 1.82
CA VAL A 99 -13.16 -6.81 1.33
C VAL A 99 -11.99 -7.74 1.65
N LEU A 100 -10.76 -7.32 1.34
CA LEU A 100 -9.56 -8.08 1.65
C LEU A 100 -9.43 -8.34 3.15
N LEU A 101 -9.52 -7.28 3.97
CA LEU A 101 -9.39 -7.37 5.42
C LEU A 101 -10.44 -8.30 6.03
N CYS A 102 -11.70 -8.23 5.57
CA CYS A 102 -12.74 -9.16 6.02
C CYS A 102 -12.35 -10.61 5.76
N ARG A 103 -11.90 -10.92 4.53
CA ARG A 103 -11.50 -12.27 4.14
C ARG A 103 -10.28 -12.77 4.90
N LEU A 104 -9.32 -11.89 5.20
CA LEU A 104 -8.13 -12.23 5.97
C LEU A 104 -8.41 -12.49 7.46
N LEU A 105 -9.51 -11.95 7.99
CA LEU A 105 -9.92 -12.13 9.39
C LEU A 105 -10.91 -13.28 9.61
N GLU A 106 -11.48 -13.83 8.52
CA GLU A 106 -12.28 -15.04 8.53
C GLU A 106 -11.42 -16.26 8.91
N PRO A 107 -11.98 -17.25 9.65
CA PRO A 107 -11.25 -18.46 9.99
C PRO A 107 -10.96 -19.29 8.73
N ASP A 108 -9.67 -19.52 8.47
CA ASP A 108 -9.12 -20.50 7.53
C ASP A 108 -9.36 -20.24 6.02
N PRO A 109 -8.72 -19.20 5.43
CA PRO A 109 -8.67 -19.08 3.98
C PRO A 109 -7.74 -20.16 3.41
N SER A 110 -8.29 -21.30 2.96
CA SER A 110 -7.50 -22.33 2.30
C SER A 110 -6.66 -21.73 1.14
N PRO A 111 -5.40 -22.17 0.95
CA PRO A 111 -4.47 -21.60 -0.04
C PRO A 111 -5.02 -21.37 -1.46
N PRO A 112 -5.80 -22.27 -2.10
CA PRO A 112 -6.26 -22.04 -3.47
C PRO A 112 -7.23 -20.85 -3.60
N ASN A 113 -7.83 -20.38 -2.49
CA ASN A 113 -8.77 -19.26 -2.47
C ASN A 113 -8.27 -18.08 -1.63
N HIS A 114 -6.99 -18.04 -1.29
CA HIS A 114 -6.46 -16.96 -0.47
C HIS A 114 -6.41 -15.66 -1.29
N PRO A 115 -7.04 -14.55 -0.85
CA PRO A 115 -7.17 -13.34 -1.67
C PRO A 115 -5.83 -12.68 -2.02
N LEU A 116 -4.82 -12.84 -1.16
CA LEU A 116 -3.44 -12.40 -1.45
C LEU A 116 -2.70 -13.26 -2.47
N GLY A 117 -3.27 -14.35 -2.98
CA GLY A 117 -2.68 -15.14 -4.07
C GLY A 117 -3.22 -14.76 -5.44
N SER A 118 -4.25 -13.90 -5.51
CA SER A 118 -5.05 -13.71 -6.73
C SER A 118 -4.49 -12.68 -7.71
N TRP A 119 -3.75 -11.68 -7.22
CA TRP A 119 -3.07 -10.68 -8.05
C TRP A 119 -1.96 -9.97 -7.26
N VAL A 120 -1.09 -9.27 -7.98
CA VAL A 120 -0.01 -8.47 -7.41
C VAL A 120 -0.58 -7.16 -6.87
N LEU A 121 -0.49 -6.97 -5.56
CA LEU A 121 -0.91 -5.76 -4.86
C LEU A 121 -0.04 -4.57 -5.28
N GLN A 122 -0.73 -3.48 -5.61
CA GLN A 122 -0.10 -2.19 -5.88
C GLN A 122 -0.09 -1.34 -4.60
N ARG A 123 0.78 -0.33 -4.59
CA ARG A 123 1.07 0.52 -3.45
C ARG A 123 -0.18 1.21 -2.89
N ASP A 124 -1.05 1.70 -3.75
CA ASP A 124 -2.25 2.44 -3.37
C ASP A 124 -3.17 1.61 -2.46
N LEU A 125 -3.39 0.34 -2.81
CA LEU A 125 -4.17 -0.60 -2.03
C LEU A 125 -3.45 -1.02 -0.75
N VAL A 126 -2.13 -1.24 -0.82
CA VAL A 126 -1.33 -1.57 0.37
C VAL A 126 -1.34 -0.44 1.39
N GLU A 127 -1.19 0.81 0.96
CA GLU A 127 -1.20 1.96 1.86
C GLU A 127 -2.55 2.08 2.57
N VAL A 128 -3.65 1.86 1.86
CA VAL A 128 -5.00 1.89 2.42
C VAL A 128 -5.26 0.70 3.36
N LEU A 129 -4.86 -0.52 2.96
CA LEU A 129 -5.01 -1.75 3.75
C LEU A 129 -4.20 -1.72 5.05
N SER A 130 -2.98 -1.17 5.00
CA SER A 130 -2.08 -1.09 6.16
C SER A 130 -2.35 0.12 7.05
N TRP A 131 -3.16 1.09 6.62
CA TRP A 131 -3.45 2.31 7.38
C TRP A 131 -3.99 2.06 8.80
N PRO A 132 -4.90 1.10 9.05
CA PRO A 132 -5.34 0.79 10.41
C PRO A 132 -4.22 0.24 11.31
N LEU A 133 -3.17 -0.33 10.71
CA LEU A 133 -2.02 -0.93 11.39
C LEU A 133 -0.91 0.10 11.64
N SER A 134 -0.52 0.84 10.60
CA SER A 134 0.59 1.80 10.62
C SER A 134 0.21 3.18 11.16
N LYS A 135 -1.10 3.48 11.21
CA LYS A 135 -1.67 4.81 11.49
C LYS A 135 -1.19 5.91 10.55
N THR A 136 -0.50 5.55 9.48
CA THR A 136 0.03 6.48 8.48
C THR A 136 -0.97 6.59 7.34
N PRO A 137 -1.48 7.80 7.03
CA PRO A 137 -2.44 7.95 5.94
C PRO A 137 -1.82 7.63 4.57
N PRO A 138 -2.61 7.08 3.63
CA PRO A 138 -2.17 6.83 2.27
C PRO A 138 -1.76 8.14 1.60
N THR A 139 -0.82 8.07 0.67
CA THR A 139 -0.15 9.22 0.06
C THR A 139 -1.13 10.26 -0.50
N PRO A 140 -2.20 9.90 -1.23
CA PRO A 140 -3.16 10.87 -1.74
C PRO A 140 -3.89 11.69 -0.66
N LEU A 141 -3.86 11.25 0.61
CA LEU A 141 -4.52 11.92 1.72
C LEU A 141 -3.57 12.78 2.58
N ARG A 142 -2.25 12.65 2.45
CA ARG A 142 -1.26 13.33 3.31
C ARG A 142 -1.24 14.86 3.16
N GLY A 143 -1.64 15.37 1.99
CA GLY A 143 -1.68 16.80 1.67
C GLY A 143 -3.08 17.39 1.65
N LEU A 144 -4.09 16.70 2.20
CA LEU A 144 -5.45 17.26 2.21
C LEU A 144 -5.51 18.52 3.06
N PRO A 145 -6.24 19.55 2.62
CA PRO A 145 -6.46 20.73 3.44
C PRO A 145 -7.21 20.37 4.72
N PRO A 146 -7.07 21.15 5.80
CA PRO A 146 -7.90 20.99 6.98
C PRO A 146 -9.39 21.02 6.62
N SER A 147 -10.21 20.18 7.29
CA SER A 147 -11.65 20.21 7.09
C SER A 147 -12.21 21.62 7.38
N PRO A 148 -13.13 22.14 6.55
CA PRO A 148 -13.79 23.42 6.80
C PRO A 148 -14.53 23.49 8.13
N ARG A 149 -14.90 22.35 8.72
CA ARG A 149 -15.59 22.24 10.01
C ARG A 149 -14.83 21.30 10.94
N PRO A 150 -13.72 21.75 11.56
CA PRO A 150 -12.95 20.92 12.46
C PRO A 150 -13.81 20.53 13.66
N ARG A 151 -13.80 19.23 14.00
CA ARG A 151 -14.50 18.72 15.18
C ARG A 151 -13.81 19.19 16.46
N ARG A 152 -14.61 19.40 17.50
CA ARG A 152 -14.12 19.65 18.86
C ARG A 152 -13.93 18.32 19.59
N GLY A 153 -12.76 18.14 20.20
CA GLY A 153 -12.42 16.96 21.01
C GLY A 153 -11.59 15.90 20.25
N PRO A 154 -11.26 14.78 20.91
CA PRO A 154 -10.45 13.72 20.31
C PRO A 154 -11.17 13.07 19.11
N VAL A 155 -10.49 13.01 17.97
CA VAL A 155 -11.00 12.35 16.74
C VAL A 155 -9.96 11.33 16.27
N PRO A 156 -10.37 10.10 15.88
CA PRO A 156 -9.45 9.13 15.32
C PRO A 156 -8.75 9.68 14.07
N GLN A 157 -7.42 9.66 14.06
CA GLN A 157 -6.57 10.10 12.95
C GLN A 157 -6.37 9.03 11.86
N ALA A 158 -6.87 7.81 12.11
CA ALA A 158 -6.83 6.69 11.19
C ALA A 158 -8.03 5.77 11.44
N PRO A 159 -8.34 4.85 10.50
CA PRO A 159 -9.30 3.80 10.76
C PRO A 159 -8.86 2.93 11.95
N GLU A 160 -9.82 2.54 12.80
CA GLU A 160 -9.56 1.83 14.05
C GLU A 160 -9.89 0.34 13.90
N LEU A 161 -8.84 -0.46 13.68
CA LEU A 161 -8.93 -1.92 13.79
C LEU A 161 -8.71 -2.34 15.24
N ALA A 162 -9.58 -3.19 15.79
CA ALA A 162 -9.46 -3.68 17.16
C ALA A 162 -8.14 -4.43 17.38
N ARG A 163 -7.59 -4.39 18.60
CA ARG A 163 -6.28 -5.01 18.89
C ARG A 163 -6.29 -6.52 18.61
N GLU A 164 -7.40 -7.20 18.91
CA GLU A 164 -7.58 -8.63 18.62
C GLU A 164 -7.53 -8.92 17.12
N ASP A 165 -8.16 -8.07 16.30
CA ASP A 165 -8.14 -8.22 14.84
C ASP A 165 -6.75 -7.90 14.27
N GLN A 166 -6.02 -6.94 14.83
CA GLN A 166 -4.62 -6.67 14.44
C GLN A 166 -3.73 -7.89 14.73
N LEU A 167 -3.84 -8.47 15.94
CA LEU A 167 -3.08 -9.66 16.31
C LEU A 167 -3.43 -10.86 15.42
N ARG A 168 -4.72 -11.05 15.13
CA ARG A 168 -5.17 -12.09 14.21
C ARG A 168 -4.63 -11.88 12.80
N PHE A 169 -4.70 -10.66 12.28
CA PHE A 169 -4.16 -10.31 10.97
C PHE A 169 -2.68 -10.72 10.86
N PHE A 170 -1.85 -10.32 11.81
CA PHE A 170 -0.42 -10.67 11.77
C PHE A 170 -0.17 -12.17 11.96
N ALA A 171 -0.93 -12.85 12.83
CA ALA A 171 -0.84 -14.29 12.97
C ALA A 171 -1.18 -15.03 11.66
N VAL A 172 -2.21 -14.58 10.93
CA VAL A 172 -2.56 -15.11 9.61
C VAL A 172 -1.43 -14.81 8.62
N MET A 173 -0.94 -13.58 8.52
CA MET A 173 0.15 -13.23 7.58
C MET A 173 1.41 -14.06 7.79
N ARG A 174 1.85 -14.23 9.04
CA ARG A 174 3.03 -15.04 9.36
C ARG A 174 2.82 -16.52 9.01
N ARG A 175 1.67 -17.08 9.41
CA ARG A 175 1.31 -18.47 9.08
C ARG A 175 1.24 -18.68 7.57
N THR A 176 0.55 -17.79 6.84
CA THR A 176 0.46 -17.85 5.38
C THR A 176 1.84 -17.77 4.74
N ALA A 177 2.73 -16.91 5.23
CA ALA A 177 4.10 -16.85 4.74
C ALA A 177 4.92 -18.12 5.04
N GLU A 178 4.59 -18.88 6.07
CA GLU A 178 5.24 -20.16 6.41
C GLU A 178 4.69 -21.33 5.59
N GLU A 179 3.37 -21.38 5.40
CA GLU A 179 2.64 -22.49 4.78
C GLU A 179 2.57 -22.39 3.25
N ALA A 180 2.55 -21.17 2.69
CA ALA A 180 2.56 -20.93 1.26
C ALA A 180 3.93 -21.31 0.68
N ASN A 181 4.03 -22.56 0.25
CA ASN A 181 5.22 -23.15 -0.36
C ASN A 181 4.92 -23.55 -1.81
N GLY A 182 5.96 -23.71 -2.61
CA GLY A 182 5.82 -24.03 -4.04
C GLY A 182 5.76 -22.78 -4.92
N ARG A 183 5.85 -23.01 -6.23
CA ARG A 183 5.90 -21.94 -7.23
C ARG A 183 4.53 -21.26 -7.38
N GLU A 184 3.47 -22.05 -7.32
CA GLU A 184 2.07 -21.65 -7.44
C GLU A 184 1.60 -20.74 -6.29
N ASN A 185 2.20 -20.88 -5.09
CA ASN A 185 1.88 -20.05 -3.93
C ASN A 185 2.92 -18.96 -3.66
N PHE A 186 3.87 -18.75 -4.57
CA PHE A 186 4.97 -17.82 -4.31
C PHE A 186 4.48 -16.37 -4.15
N LEU A 187 3.55 -15.92 -5.00
CA LEU A 187 2.92 -14.61 -4.88
C LEU A 187 2.27 -14.45 -3.49
N LEU A 188 1.46 -15.44 -3.10
CA LEU A 188 0.79 -15.47 -1.80
C LEU A 188 1.81 -15.31 -0.65
N ARG A 189 2.86 -16.14 -0.66
CA ARG A 189 3.95 -16.09 0.33
C ARG A 189 4.59 -14.71 0.39
N ARG A 190 4.94 -14.13 -0.77
CA ARG A 190 5.62 -12.83 -0.88
C ARG A 190 4.78 -11.70 -0.33
N GLN A 191 3.48 -11.67 -0.64
CA GLN A 191 2.57 -10.62 -0.16
C GLN A 191 2.31 -10.74 1.34
N ALA A 192 2.15 -11.96 1.85
CA ALA A 192 2.00 -12.22 3.28
C ALA A 192 3.27 -11.82 4.07
N LEU A 193 4.46 -12.16 3.54
CA LEU A 193 5.75 -11.75 4.12
C LEU A 193 5.88 -10.22 4.16
N TYR A 194 5.56 -9.53 3.06
CA TYR A 194 5.61 -8.08 3.00
C TYR A 194 4.67 -7.41 4.01
N LEU A 195 3.42 -7.90 4.13
CA LEU A 195 2.43 -7.37 5.08
C LEU A 195 2.78 -7.68 6.55
N SER A 196 3.48 -8.77 6.81
CA SER A 196 4.03 -9.08 8.15
C SER A 196 5.02 -8.01 8.61
N GLY A 197 5.61 -7.24 7.68
CA GLY A 197 6.54 -6.16 8.02
C GLY A 197 5.92 -4.97 8.75
N TYR A 198 4.59 -4.86 8.82
CA TYR A 198 3.89 -3.86 9.64
C TYR A 198 3.71 -4.29 11.10
N ASP A 199 4.15 -5.49 11.46
CA ASP A 199 4.10 -6.00 12.82
C ASP A 199 5.25 -5.44 13.67
N ASN A 200 4.91 -4.70 14.72
CA ASN A 200 5.87 -4.08 15.64
C ASN A 200 6.14 -4.94 16.89
N THR A 201 5.77 -6.22 16.88
CA THR A 201 6.14 -7.15 17.95
C THR A 201 7.65 -7.44 17.93
N ALA A 202 8.22 -7.63 19.12
CA ALA A 202 9.67 -7.71 19.29
C ALA A 202 10.32 -8.91 18.58
N ASP A 203 9.55 -9.98 18.34
CA ASP A 203 10.02 -11.21 17.68
C ASP A 203 9.98 -11.14 16.14
N THR A 204 9.38 -10.08 15.56
CA THR A 204 9.28 -9.92 14.09
C THR A 204 10.66 -10.00 13.43
N ALA A 205 11.68 -9.37 14.01
CA ALA A 205 13.03 -9.35 13.46
C ALA A 205 13.65 -10.75 13.38
N ASP A 206 13.56 -11.53 14.46
CA ASP A 206 14.07 -12.91 14.52
C ASP A 206 13.30 -13.83 13.57
N TRP A 207 11.98 -13.66 13.52
CA TRP A 207 11.12 -14.40 12.59
C TRP A 207 11.50 -14.14 11.12
N LEU A 208 11.79 -12.88 10.74
CA LEU A 208 12.24 -12.55 9.38
C LEU A 208 13.57 -13.20 9.02
N VAL A 209 14.51 -13.29 9.97
CA VAL A 209 15.78 -14.00 9.79
C VAL A 209 15.53 -15.49 9.54
N ALA A 210 14.58 -16.10 10.25
CA ALA A 210 14.18 -17.49 9.99
C ALA A 210 13.57 -17.65 8.58
N GLN A 211 12.70 -16.74 8.16
CA GLN A 211 12.11 -16.76 6.82
C GLN A 211 13.15 -16.67 5.71
N GLN A 212 14.23 -15.91 5.90
CA GLN A 212 15.33 -15.83 4.93
C GLN A 212 16.03 -17.17 4.69
N ARG A 213 16.16 -18.00 5.73
CA ARG A 213 16.80 -19.32 5.60
C ARG A 213 15.91 -20.28 4.81
N THR A 214 14.60 -20.17 4.97
CA THR A 214 13.60 -21.03 4.33
C THR A 214 13.27 -20.59 2.90
N ALA A 215 13.36 -19.29 2.60
CA ALA A 215 12.96 -18.69 1.31
C ALA A 215 13.96 -18.90 0.16
N ARG A 216 14.88 -19.87 0.24
CA ARG A 216 15.82 -20.17 -0.85
C ARG A 216 15.07 -20.82 -2.02
N GLY A 217 14.49 -19.97 -2.87
CA GLY A 217 13.89 -20.36 -4.14
C GLY A 217 14.87 -21.10 -5.02
N LYS A 218 14.36 -22.00 -5.87
CA LYS A 218 15.19 -22.76 -6.80
C LYS A 218 15.57 -21.95 -8.04
N ASP A 219 14.71 -21.01 -8.45
CA ASP A 219 14.94 -20.14 -9.60
C ASP A 219 15.34 -18.70 -9.19
N TRP A 220 15.97 -18.01 -10.13
CA TRP A 220 16.51 -16.65 -9.95
C TRP A 220 15.44 -15.65 -9.51
N LEU A 221 14.26 -15.64 -10.13
CA LEU A 221 13.20 -14.67 -9.83
C LEU A 221 12.70 -14.82 -8.39
N THR A 222 12.47 -16.07 -7.96
CA THR A 222 12.06 -16.39 -6.60
C THR A 222 13.11 -15.97 -5.57
N GLN A 223 14.41 -16.16 -5.86
CA GLN A 223 15.50 -15.71 -5.00
C GLN A 223 15.58 -14.18 -4.93
N TRP A 224 15.50 -13.50 -6.08
CA TRP A 224 15.54 -12.05 -6.18
C TRP A 224 14.38 -11.41 -5.42
N LEU A 225 13.16 -11.90 -5.60
CA LEU A 225 11.96 -11.40 -4.91
C LEU A 225 11.97 -11.70 -3.40
N GLY A 226 12.51 -12.85 -3.01
CA GLY A 226 12.74 -13.19 -1.61
C GLY A 226 13.69 -12.21 -0.94
N ALA A 227 14.86 -11.98 -1.55
CA ALA A 227 15.86 -11.03 -1.06
C ALA A 227 15.29 -9.60 -0.95
N ARG A 228 14.60 -9.13 -2.00
CA ARG A 228 13.94 -7.82 -2.02
C ARG A 228 12.92 -7.66 -0.91
N SER A 229 12.04 -8.65 -0.73
CA SER A 229 10.96 -8.58 0.27
C SER A 229 11.53 -8.51 1.69
N LEU A 230 12.57 -9.30 1.97
CA LEU A 230 13.26 -9.29 3.26
C LEU A 230 13.98 -7.96 3.51
N ALA A 231 14.69 -7.43 2.51
CA ALA A 231 15.33 -6.11 2.60
C ALA A 231 14.29 -5.01 2.85
N ALA A 232 13.16 -5.02 2.14
CA ALA A 232 12.09 -4.06 2.32
C ALA A 232 11.45 -4.13 3.71
N VAL A 233 11.25 -5.33 4.24
CA VAL A 233 10.71 -5.47 5.59
C VAL A 233 11.73 -5.05 6.65
N ALA A 234 13.01 -5.44 6.50
CA ALA A 234 14.07 -5.04 7.42
C ALA A 234 14.25 -3.51 7.45
N ALA A 235 14.23 -2.86 6.29
CA ALA A 235 14.27 -1.40 6.17
C ALA A 235 13.11 -0.72 6.92
N ARG A 236 11.91 -1.33 6.91
CA ARG A 236 10.75 -0.84 7.67
C ARG A 236 10.94 -0.99 9.18
N GLN A 237 11.69 -1.99 9.62
CA GLN A 237 12.07 -2.22 11.02
C GLN A 237 13.33 -1.42 11.43
N GLY A 238 13.86 -0.58 10.54
CA GLY A 238 14.99 0.33 10.81
C GLY A 238 16.36 -0.19 10.38
N ASP A 239 16.45 -1.42 9.86
CA ASP A 239 17.69 -2.01 9.35
C ASP A 239 17.91 -1.58 7.88
N ARG A 240 18.68 -0.51 7.70
CA ARG A 240 19.00 0.07 6.38
C ARG A 240 20.06 -0.72 5.63
N ASP A 241 20.98 -1.34 6.36
CA ASP A 241 22.13 -2.09 5.82
C ASP A 241 21.66 -3.22 4.90
N ARG A 242 20.54 -3.86 5.20
CA ARG A 242 19.97 -4.90 4.32
C ARG A 242 19.51 -4.36 2.97
N MET A 243 19.00 -3.14 2.92
CA MET A 243 18.61 -2.52 1.65
C MET A 243 19.84 -2.17 0.82
N GLU A 244 20.88 -1.63 1.47
CA GLU A 244 22.17 -1.35 0.83
C GLU A 244 22.82 -2.63 0.26
N HIS A 245 22.79 -3.71 1.04
CA HIS A 245 23.29 -5.01 0.62
C HIS A 245 22.50 -5.58 -0.56
N PHE A 246 21.17 -5.47 -0.53
CA PHE A 246 20.33 -5.88 -1.66
C PHE A 246 20.73 -5.12 -2.94
N VAL A 247 20.78 -3.79 -2.90
CA VAL A 247 21.21 -2.98 -4.07
C VAL A 247 22.60 -3.44 -4.57
N ALA A 248 23.55 -3.63 -3.65
CA ALA A 248 24.92 -3.99 -4.00
C ALA A 248 25.08 -5.37 -4.65
N ILE A 249 24.24 -6.34 -4.29
CA ILE A 249 24.43 -7.74 -4.69
C ILE A 249 23.47 -8.16 -5.82
N THR A 250 22.31 -7.53 -5.93
CA THR A 250 21.25 -7.99 -6.86
C THR A 250 20.89 -7.01 -7.97
N LEU A 251 21.40 -5.77 -7.92
CA LEU A 251 21.06 -4.75 -8.93
C LEU A 251 22.31 -4.24 -9.66
N VAL A 252 23.37 -3.92 -8.92
CA VAL A 252 24.60 -3.37 -9.52
C VAL A 252 25.22 -4.36 -10.50
N ASP A 253 25.54 -3.88 -11.69
CA ASP A 253 26.13 -4.63 -12.80
C ASP A 253 25.31 -5.87 -13.22
N ASP A 254 23.99 -5.87 -12.92
CA ASP A 254 23.03 -6.92 -13.31
C ASP A 254 21.85 -6.30 -14.07
N ASP A 255 21.99 -6.20 -15.41
CA ASP A 255 20.95 -5.66 -16.30
C ASP A 255 19.58 -6.34 -16.09
N ALA A 256 19.56 -7.65 -15.81
CA ALA A 256 18.33 -8.39 -15.56
C ALA A 256 17.71 -8.00 -14.22
N GLY A 257 18.55 -7.84 -13.18
CA GLY A 257 18.17 -7.32 -11.87
C GLY A 257 17.63 -5.89 -11.91
N GLU A 258 18.26 -5.00 -12.68
CA GLU A 258 17.81 -3.62 -12.88
C GLU A 258 16.47 -3.56 -13.62
N ALA A 259 16.33 -4.31 -14.72
CA ALA A 259 15.07 -4.40 -15.46
C ALA A 259 13.94 -4.96 -14.58
N ALA A 260 14.21 -6.00 -13.79
CA ALA A 260 13.26 -6.55 -12.84
C ALA A 260 12.87 -5.54 -11.75
N ASN A 261 13.83 -4.77 -11.23
CA ASN A 261 13.57 -3.70 -10.28
C ASN A 261 12.64 -2.63 -10.87
N LEU A 262 12.89 -2.20 -12.10
CA LEU A 262 12.06 -1.20 -12.79
C LEU A 262 10.66 -1.74 -13.10
N ASN A 263 10.53 -2.98 -13.58
CA ASN A 263 9.24 -3.63 -13.82
C ASN A 263 8.44 -3.77 -12.51
N TYR A 264 9.07 -4.26 -11.44
CA TYR A 264 8.45 -4.33 -10.11
C TYR A 264 7.94 -2.96 -9.66
N TRP A 265 8.78 -1.94 -9.74
CA TRP A 265 8.43 -0.59 -9.29
C TRP A 265 7.34 0.05 -10.15
N ALA A 266 7.37 -0.13 -11.47
CA ALA A 266 6.34 0.35 -12.38
C ALA A 266 4.97 -0.25 -12.02
N ASN A 267 4.89 -1.56 -11.79
CA ASN A 267 3.64 -2.16 -11.31
C ASN A 267 3.28 -1.68 -9.89
N TRP A 268 4.25 -1.61 -8.98
CA TRP A 268 4.02 -1.19 -7.59
C TRP A 268 3.37 0.20 -7.50
N VAL A 269 3.82 1.17 -8.30
CA VAL A 269 3.24 2.53 -8.32
C VAL A 269 1.99 2.64 -9.19
N GLY A 270 1.55 1.55 -9.82
CA GLY A 270 0.43 1.53 -10.75
C GLY A 270 0.72 2.27 -12.06
N GLU A 271 1.97 2.27 -12.54
CA GLU A 271 2.32 2.73 -13.89
C GLU A 271 1.82 1.76 -14.96
N THR A 272 1.77 0.46 -14.63
CA THR A 272 1.23 -0.60 -15.48
C THR A 272 -0.14 -1.07 -15.00
N ASP A 273 -0.81 -1.84 -15.86
CA ASP A 273 -1.99 -2.59 -15.47
C ASP A 273 -1.67 -3.62 -14.39
N ARG A 274 -2.73 -4.14 -13.75
CA ARG A 274 -2.63 -5.09 -12.66
C ARG A 274 -2.18 -6.46 -13.17
N GLU A 275 -1.12 -6.98 -12.56
CA GLU A 275 -0.54 -8.28 -12.87
C GLU A 275 -1.14 -9.40 -11.99
N LEU A 276 -1.27 -10.60 -12.56
CA LEU A 276 -1.84 -11.77 -11.88
C LEU A 276 -0.77 -12.69 -11.27
N SER A 277 0.47 -12.62 -11.77
CA SER A 277 1.61 -13.38 -11.25
C SER A 277 2.85 -12.49 -11.16
N ASP A 278 3.94 -13.02 -10.61
CA ASP A 278 5.23 -12.32 -10.54
C ASP A 278 6.05 -12.43 -11.84
N ASP A 279 5.59 -13.19 -12.84
CA ASP A 279 6.39 -13.50 -14.04
C ASP A 279 6.73 -12.24 -14.88
N PHE A 280 5.88 -11.21 -14.84
CA PHE A 280 6.13 -9.93 -15.52
C PHE A 280 7.43 -9.25 -15.05
N ILE A 281 7.91 -9.57 -13.84
CA ILE A 281 9.13 -8.97 -13.26
C ILE A 281 10.36 -9.47 -14.02
N ALA A 282 10.38 -10.75 -14.40
CA ALA A 282 11.46 -11.33 -15.19
C ALA A 282 11.28 -11.09 -16.70
N SER A 283 10.23 -10.40 -17.12
CA SER A 283 10.07 -10.00 -18.51
C SER A 283 11.07 -8.89 -18.87
N GLY A 284 11.34 -8.70 -20.16
CA GLY A 284 12.11 -7.54 -20.61
C GLY A 284 11.47 -6.21 -20.18
N MET A 285 12.18 -5.10 -20.37
CA MET A 285 11.66 -3.79 -19.99
C MET A 285 10.33 -3.49 -20.72
N GLY A 286 9.26 -3.33 -19.95
CA GLY A 286 7.92 -3.08 -20.49
C GLY A 286 7.77 -1.71 -21.18
N ILE A 287 6.71 -1.53 -21.96
CA ILE A 287 6.35 -0.26 -22.59
C ILE A 287 5.42 0.50 -21.63
N TRP A 288 5.99 1.25 -20.69
CA TRP A 288 5.26 2.11 -19.77
C TRP A 288 5.90 3.50 -19.69
N PRO A 289 5.14 4.58 -19.42
CA PRO A 289 5.63 5.95 -19.55
C PRO A 289 6.78 6.31 -18.60
N GLY A 290 6.69 5.86 -17.35
CA GLY A 290 7.66 6.09 -16.28
C GLY A 290 7.42 7.37 -15.48
N ASN A 291 6.33 8.10 -15.77
CA ASN A 291 6.05 9.39 -15.15
C ASN A 291 5.64 9.25 -13.68
N ARG A 292 4.75 8.31 -13.35
CA ARG A 292 4.34 8.04 -11.96
C ARG A 292 5.48 7.43 -11.17
N LEU A 293 6.27 6.55 -11.80
CA LEU A 293 7.47 6.01 -11.16
C LEU A 293 8.49 7.10 -10.83
N MET A 294 8.82 7.98 -11.78
CA MET A 294 9.74 9.09 -11.53
C MET A 294 9.21 10.01 -10.41
N GLN A 295 7.93 10.39 -10.48
CA GLN A 295 7.30 11.19 -9.43
C GLN A 295 7.39 10.51 -8.05
N HIS A 296 7.13 9.20 -8.00
CA HIS A 296 7.20 8.42 -6.77
C HIS A 296 8.62 8.43 -6.18
N LEU A 297 9.63 8.12 -7.00
CA LEU A 297 11.01 8.04 -6.56
C LEU A 297 11.50 9.40 -6.07
N VAL A 298 11.26 10.45 -6.84
CA VAL A 298 11.64 11.83 -6.47
C VAL A 298 10.98 12.24 -5.15
N GLN A 299 9.70 11.93 -4.92
CA GLN A 299 9.05 12.20 -3.64
C GLN A 299 9.66 11.40 -2.49
N GLY A 300 10.08 10.16 -2.75
CA GLY A 300 10.66 9.23 -1.79
C GLY A 300 12.14 9.46 -1.43
N LEU A 301 12.81 10.48 -1.98
CA LEU A 301 14.23 10.78 -1.70
C LEU A 301 14.47 11.42 -0.32
N ASP A 302 14.19 10.69 0.75
CA ASP A 302 14.45 11.13 2.12
C ASP A 302 15.60 10.31 2.74
N PRO A 303 16.75 10.92 3.09
CA PRO A 303 17.90 10.22 3.67
C PRO A 303 17.63 9.48 5.00
N VAL A 304 16.52 9.79 5.67
CA VAL A 304 16.12 9.13 6.92
C VAL A 304 15.24 7.89 6.66
N HIS A 305 14.71 7.71 5.45
CA HIS A 305 13.92 6.53 5.11
C HIS A 305 14.80 5.34 4.72
N GLY A 306 14.47 4.14 5.20
CA GLY A 306 15.22 2.91 4.90
C GLY A 306 15.21 2.46 3.43
N PHE A 307 14.44 3.13 2.57
CA PHE A 307 14.39 2.89 1.13
C PHE A 307 15.22 3.89 0.33
N PHE A 308 15.93 4.82 0.98
CA PHE A 308 16.65 5.90 0.31
C PHE A 308 17.60 5.41 -0.78
N GLU A 309 18.50 4.48 -0.44
CA GLU A 309 19.51 3.94 -1.37
C GLU A 309 18.86 3.22 -2.56
N LEU A 310 17.80 2.44 -2.31
CA LEU A 310 17.04 1.81 -3.39
C LEU A 310 16.35 2.85 -4.28
N ASN A 311 15.81 3.92 -3.71
CA ASN A 311 15.15 4.98 -4.48
C ASN A 311 16.13 5.75 -5.36
N VAL A 312 17.33 6.07 -4.84
CA VAL A 312 18.40 6.73 -5.61
C VAL A 312 18.82 5.84 -6.78
N HIS A 313 19.16 4.59 -6.50
CA HIS A 313 19.60 3.65 -7.54
C HIS A 313 18.52 3.38 -8.58
N THR A 314 17.26 3.18 -8.14
CA THR A 314 16.13 2.98 -9.07
C THR A 314 15.90 4.21 -9.96
N LEU A 315 16.05 5.42 -9.41
CA LEU A 315 15.90 6.66 -10.19
C LEU A 315 17.02 6.83 -11.21
N TRP A 316 18.25 6.52 -10.82
CA TRP A 316 19.40 6.49 -11.72
C TRP A 316 19.18 5.48 -12.85
N ALA A 317 18.82 4.23 -12.54
CA ALA A 317 18.55 3.19 -13.54
C ALA A 317 17.39 3.58 -14.47
N LEU A 318 16.31 4.18 -13.93
CA LEU A 318 15.17 4.66 -14.72
C LEU A 318 15.61 5.72 -15.74
N LEU A 319 16.41 6.70 -15.34
CA LEU A 319 16.81 7.80 -16.22
C LEU A 319 17.90 7.40 -17.21
N THR A 320 18.72 6.41 -16.86
CA THR A 320 19.63 5.74 -17.80
C THR A 320 18.84 5.01 -18.91
N ALA A 321 17.79 4.28 -18.53
CA ALA A 321 16.93 3.54 -19.43
C ALA A 321 15.97 4.42 -20.25
N ARG A 322 15.45 5.50 -19.66
CA ARG A 322 14.41 6.38 -20.24
C ARG A 322 14.82 7.85 -20.18
N LYS A 323 15.83 8.20 -20.98
CA LYS A 323 16.37 9.58 -21.08
C LYS A 323 15.34 10.61 -21.54
N ASP A 324 14.30 10.17 -22.24
CA ASP A 324 13.17 10.98 -22.69
C ASP A 324 12.34 11.57 -21.55
N LEU A 325 12.44 11.02 -20.33
CA LEU A 325 11.85 11.62 -19.13
C LEU A 325 12.49 12.97 -18.77
N LEU A 326 13.80 13.13 -19.02
CA LEU A 326 14.50 14.41 -18.81
C LEU A 326 14.13 15.40 -19.90
N ILE A 327 14.17 14.96 -21.17
CA ILE A 327 13.96 15.83 -22.34
C ILE A 327 12.54 16.40 -22.38
N ARG A 328 11.54 15.61 -21.97
CA ARG A 328 10.14 16.06 -21.97
C ARG A 328 9.81 17.05 -20.86
N GLY A 329 10.74 17.32 -19.93
CA GLY A 329 10.55 18.31 -18.86
C GLY A 329 9.38 17.98 -17.95
N VAL A 330 9.27 16.73 -17.47
CA VAL A 330 8.19 16.38 -16.54
C VAL A 330 8.37 17.13 -15.20
N PRO A 331 7.31 17.55 -14.50
CA PRO A 331 7.43 18.38 -13.29
C PRO A 331 8.35 17.80 -12.19
N SER A 332 8.49 16.47 -12.15
CA SER A 332 9.39 15.77 -11.23
C SER A 332 10.87 16.08 -11.47
N VAL A 333 11.27 16.50 -12.68
CA VAL A 333 12.65 16.91 -13.00
C VAL A 333 13.03 18.16 -12.23
N ASP A 334 12.14 19.15 -12.16
CA ASP A 334 12.40 20.40 -11.45
C ASP A 334 12.57 20.16 -9.95
N VAL A 335 11.67 19.36 -9.36
CA VAL A 335 11.77 18.95 -7.96
C VAL A 335 13.06 18.17 -7.70
N LEU A 336 13.46 17.29 -8.62
CA LEU A 336 14.71 16.54 -8.50
C LEU A 336 15.93 17.47 -8.56
N ARG A 337 15.94 18.43 -9.50
CA ARG A 337 17.01 19.44 -9.64
C ARG A 337 17.22 20.22 -8.35
N GLU A 338 16.14 20.64 -7.70
CA GLU A 338 16.17 21.37 -6.44
C GLU A 338 16.64 20.51 -5.26
N ARG A 339 16.26 19.22 -5.23
CA ARG A 339 16.59 18.32 -4.11
C ARG A 339 18.03 17.79 -4.15
N ILE A 340 18.60 17.54 -5.33
CA ILE A 340 19.93 16.89 -5.43
C ILE A 340 21.02 17.61 -4.62
N PRO A 341 21.19 18.95 -4.67
CA PRO A 341 22.20 19.64 -3.87
C PRO A 341 22.06 19.35 -2.37
N VAL A 342 20.83 19.43 -1.85
CA VAL A 342 20.54 19.16 -0.42
C VAL A 342 20.86 17.71 -0.05
N LEU A 343 20.58 16.76 -0.95
CA LEU A 343 20.88 15.35 -0.73
C LEU A 343 22.39 15.07 -0.75
N LEU A 344 23.16 15.73 -1.62
CA LEU A 344 24.61 15.56 -1.70
C LEU A 344 25.34 16.06 -0.45
N ASP A 345 24.78 17.06 0.24
CA ASP A 345 25.30 17.61 1.48
C ASP A 345 24.99 16.73 2.72
N TYR A 346 24.16 15.69 2.58
CA TYR A 346 23.83 14.82 3.70
C TYR A 346 25.02 13.91 4.08
N PRO A 347 25.45 13.93 5.36
CA PRO A 347 26.71 13.31 5.79
C PRO A 347 26.68 11.77 5.76
N GLY A 348 25.50 11.16 5.87
CA GLY A 348 25.32 9.70 5.92
C GLY A 348 25.07 9.05 4.56
N LEU A 349 25.43 9.72 3.45
CA LEU A 349 25.29 9.14 2.12
C LEU A 349 26.33 8.05 1.87
N SER A 350 25.89 6.93 1.28
CA SER A 350 26.82 5.94 0.75
C SER A 350 27.65 6.53 -0.41
N ALA A 351 28.83 5.99 -0.65
CA ALA A 351 29.66 6.41 -1.78
C ALA A 351 28.97 6.16 -3.13
N ARG A 352 28.11 5.13 -3.20
CA ARG A 352 27.31 4.80 -4.40
C ARG A 352 26.21 5.83 -4.62
N ALA A 353 25.37 6.06 -3.63
CA ALA A 353 24.29 7.03 -3.75
C ALA A 353 24.83 8.43 -4.10
N ARG A 354 25.99 8.80 -3.56
CA ARG A 354 26.65 10.06 -3.94
C ARG A 354 26.99 10.10 -5.43
N ARG A 355 27.63 9.05 -5.95
CA ARG A 355 27.98 8.96 -7.37
C ARG A 355 26.74 9.00 -8.27
N GLU A 356 25.72 8.21 -7.94
CA GLU A 356 24.48 8.16 -8.72
C GLU A 356 23.75 9.51 -8.71
N LEU A 357 23.71 10.22 -7.57
CA LEU A 357 23.16 11.59 -7.51
C LEU A 357 23.99 12.60 -8.32
N GLU A 358 25.31 12.46 -8.34
CA GLU A 358 26.19 13.29 -9.17
C GLU A 358 25.95 13.05 -10.67
N ASP A 359 25.79 11.79 -11.07
CA ASP A 359 25.44 11.39 -12.44
C ASP A 359 24.07 11.95 -12.84
N LEU A 360 23.07 11.86 -11.95
CA LEU A 360 21.75 12.45 -12.16
C LEU A 360 21.83 13.97 -12.32
N ARG A 361 22.62 14.66 -11.49
CA ARG A 361 22.85 16.11 -11.61
C ARG A 361 23.46 16.47 -12.95
N TYR A 362 24.42 15.67 -13.42
CA TYR A 362 25.05 15.86 -14.72
C TYR A 362 24.08 15.62 -15.88
N ALA A 363 23.29 14.54 -15.82
CA ALA A 363 22.30 14.22 -16.83
C ALA A 363 21.21 15.29 -16.99
N ILE A 364 20.74 15.88 -15.88
CA ILE A 364 19.78 16.99 -15.91
C ILE A 364 20.39 18.21 -16.63
N ARG A 365 21.63 18.60 -16.29
CA ARG A 365 22.32 19.71 -16.96
C ARG A 365 22.52 19.48 -18.45
N LEU A 366 22.81 18.24 -18.84
CA LEU A 366 23.00 17.88 -20.24
C LEU A 366 21.69 17.94 -21.04
N ALA A 367 20.56 17.59 -20.42
CA ALA A 367 19.24 17.64 -21.06
C ALA A 367 18.71 19.08 -21.24
N GLU A 368 19.26 20.05 -20.50
CA GLU A 368 18.90 21.47 -20.55
C GLU A 368 19.78 22.31 -21.48
N ALA A 369 20.94 21.78 -21.88
CA ALA A 369 21.87 22.39 -22.81
C ALA A 369 21.43 22.15 -24.27
#